data_AF-A0A0W8JH46-F1
#
_entry.id   AF-A0A0W8JH46-F1
#
_cell.length_a   1.000
_cell.length_b   1.000
_cell.length_c   1.000
_cell.angle_alpha   90.00
_cell.angle_beta   90.00
_cell.angle_gamma   90.00
#
_symmetry.space_group_name_H-M   'P 1'
#
loop_
_entity.id
_entity.type
_entity.pdbx_description
1 polymer ?
#
loop_
_entity_poly.entity_id
_entity_poly.type
_entity_poly.pdbx_seq_one_letter_code
_entity_poly.pdbx_strand_id
1 'polypeptide(L)'
;MGLQLGLADLNIGGNVGIDEMKNGVAGVISGAKIAFVTSVWGVTLSVIFNFVEKLLEHKIRRRLSNLQQIIDNLFPRLSTESQLERIAHDSHESHKSLNGLAEQIGDRLQDSLIQATQGIQNGLESSLEKIMAPAINKLVNETSDGNQKALEATLQAFMDGFGQQGEQQRLAMDNASHGVNASLDKMSTSMETFLNRLQTQQDASSEREKDLISSISVQVSELVEQGTEQKRTLAEFVDRQVTTLGQNFDDREKAAAQREEKLATSIETTIKDLVNNISSQSQVLSNFVNEQIGSLTTSFNERDLKTQQMERDRNEVFVQQTDAMKQGTETLLSRVSDVSEANMKAAENILSQGKQLQASLDSSVSASARATESMQQSAKELRSASDNMQVFGSHIREAGNNLSGAVQQAVDSTKDLAQQNQLSSDRIEQLRSKLLEDSAMFDAIAQTLERTIQNAESTFNSLKQSQKEFLQEQKISLTDLSESVRNHVAELTSQMTTLLEDYATQANAQTLNHLNIWANSTSQYSTQMNSTVNALASVVDEIQGKMS
;
A
#
# COMPACT_ATOMS: atom_id res chain seq x y z
N MET A 1 7.33 87.06 36.66
CA MET A 1 5.93 87.50 36.90
C MET A 1 5.74 88.12 38.29
N GLY A 2 5.94 87.41 39.41
CA GLY A 2 5.65 87.97 40.75
C GLY A 2 6.44 89.23 41.14
N LEU A 3 7.75 89.30 40.87
CA LEU A 3 8.58 90.48 41.15
C LEU A 3 8.19 91.70 40.30
N GLN A 4 7.76 91.48 39.05
CA GLN A 4 7.34 92.54 38.15
C GLN A 4 6.00 93.17 38.60
N LEU A 5 5.09 92.37 39.16
CA LEU A 5 3.85 92.85 39.77
C LEU A 5 4.10 93.61 41.07
N GLY A 6 5.03 93.15 41.91
CA GLY A 6 5.36 93.83 43.17
C GLY A 6 6.11 95.17 42.98
N LEU A 7 6.96 95.27 41.96
CA LEU A 7 7.70 96.50 41.64
C LEU A 7 6.83 97.56 40.95
N ALA A 8 5.69 97.19 40.37
CA ALA A 8 4.76 98.13 39.74
C ALA A 8 4.05 99.04 40.77
N ASP A 9 3.88 98.59 42.01
CA ASP A 9 3.28 99.36 43.11
C ASP A 9 4.29 100.24 43.88
N LEU A 10 5.57 100.25 43.50
CA LEU A 10 6.64 100.96 44.20
C LEU A 10 6.85 102.37 43.61
N ASN A 11 6.26 103.40 44.23
CA ASN A 11 6.46 104.80 43.83
C ASN A 11 7.47 105.51 44.76
N ILE A 12 8.70 105.74 44.26
CA ILE A 12 9.77 106.44 44.99
C ILE A 12 10.15 107.71 44.22
N GLY A 13 9.23 108.69 44.20
CA GLY A 13 9.46 110.05 43.73
C GLY A 13 9.60 111.03 44.91
N GLY A 14 10.36 112.11 44.74
CA GLY A 14 10.81 113.01 45.83
C GLY A 14 9.76 113.85 46.58
N ASN A 15 8.49 113.43 46.65
CA ASN A 15 7.45 114.11 47.43
C ASN A 15 6.29 113.18 47.85
N VAL A 16 6.59 111.93 48.20
CA VAL A 16 5.61 110.89 48.56
C VAL A 16 5.53 110.73 50.08
N GLY A 17 4.32 110.67 50.64
CA GLY A 17 4.10 110.52 52.08
C GLY A 17 4.62 109.17 52.60
N ILE A 18 5.07 109.14 53.87
CA ILE A 18 5.64 107.92 54.50
C ILE A 18 4.68 106.72 54.40
N ASP A 19 3.37 106.95 54.42
CA ASP A 19 2.34 105.91 54.29
C ASP A 19 2.26 105.29 52.88
N GLU A 20 2.47 106.07 51.82
CA GLU A 20 2.52 105.55 50.44
C GLU A 20 3.79 104.74 50.18
N MET A 21 4.92 105.16 50.75
CA MET A 21 6.17 104.40 50.62
C MET A 21 6.09 103.06 51.38
N LYS A 22 5.43 103.04 52.55
CA LYS A 22 5.17 101.81 53.32
C LYS A 22 4.25 100.84 52.58
N ASN A 23 3.24 101.36 51.87
CA ASN A 23 2.34 100.56 51.04
C ASN A 23 3.05 100.00 49.80
N GLY A 24 3.90 100.77 49.12
CA GLY A 24 4.68 100.29 47.98
C GLY A 24 5.70 99.19 48.37
N VAL A 25 6.34 99.33 49.53
CA VAL A 25 7.20 98.26 50.08
C VAL A 25 6.39 97.01 50.42
N ALA A 26 5.17 97.16 50.96
CA ALA A 26 4.27 96.02 51.18
C ALA A 26 3.84 95.33 49.87
N GLY A 27 3.67 96.09 48.78
CA GLY A 27 3.44 95.58 47.43
C GLY A 27 4.61 94.76 46.89
N VAL A 28 5.84 95.25 47.02
CA VAL A 28 7.07 94.52 46.63
C VAL A 28 7.22 93.23 47.44
N ILE A 29 7.01 93.28 48.75
CA ILE A 29 7.07 92.09 49.63
C ILE A 29 6.01 91.06 49.21
N SER A 30 4.81 91.50 48.85
CA SER A 30 3.73 90.63 48.37
C SER A 30 4.04 90.02 47.00
N GLY A 31 4.62 90.79 46.07
CA GLY A 31 5.06 90.29 44.76
C GLY A 31 6.22 89.29 44.86
N ALA A 32 7.17 89.52 45.78
CA ALA A 32 8.25 88.58 46.09
C ALA A 32 7.71 87.26 46.66
N LYS A 33 6.71 87.32 47.55
CA LYS A 33 6.01 86.13 48.06
C LYS A 33 5.35 85.33 46.94
N ILE A 34 4.67 85.98 45.99
CA ILE A 34 4.05 85.31 44.84
C ILE A 34 5.11 84.65 43.97
N ALA A 35 6.22 85.33 43.67
CA ALA A 35 7.33 84.76 42.90
C ALA A 35 7.94 83.53 43.57
N PHE A 36 8.10 83.56 44.90
CA PHE A 36 8.58 82.41 45.67
C PHE A 36 7.61 81.23 45.58
N VAL A 37 6.30 81.45 45.77
CA VAL A 37 5.29 80.39 45.69
C VAL A 37 5.23 79.78 44.28
N THR A 38 5.33 80.58 43.22
CA THR A 38 5.39 80.07 41.85
C THR A 38 6.65 79.22 41.61
N SER A 39 7.80 79.60 42.19
CA SER A 39 9.02 78.79 42.12
C SER A 39 8.88 77.46 42.85
N VAL A 40 8.28 77.46 44.05
CA VAL A 40 7.98 76.24 44.81
C VAL A 40 7.06 75.31 44.02
N TRP A 41 6.02 75.85 43.38
CA TRP A 41 5.15 75.06 42.50
C TRP A 41 5.89 74.53 41.27
N GLY A 42 6.78 75.31 40.65
CA GLY A 42 7.60 74.86 39.53
C GLY A 42 8.53 73.70 39.90
N VAL A 43 9.20 73.79 41.06
CA VAL A 43 10.05 72.72 41.58
C VAL A 43 9.23 71.49 41.95
N THR A 44 8.09 71.68 42.63
CA THR A 44 7.19 70.57 43.00
C THR A 44 6.66 69.86 41.76
N LEU A 45 6.25 70.60 40.74
CA LEU A 45 5.76 70.05 39.48
C LEU A 45 6.88 69.32 38.72
N SER A 46 8.12 69.81 38.75
CA SER A 46 9.28 69.15 38.13
C SER A 46 9.63 67.83 38.83
N VAL A 47 9.54 67.78 40.16
CA VAL A 47 9.73 66.54 40.93
C VAL A 47 8.62 65.54 40.63
N ILE A 48 7.36 65.99 40.61
CA ILE A 48 6.22 65.13 40.25
C ILE A 48 6.37 64.61 38.81
N PHE A 49 6.78 65.46 37.87
CA PHE A 49 6.99 65.06 36.49
C PHE A 49 8.07 63.97 36.37
N ASN A 50 9.25 64.17 36.99
CA ASN A 50 10.31 63.17 37.01
C ASN A 50 9.86 61.85 37.63
N PHE A 51 9.05 61.92 38.69
CA PHE A 51 8.50 60.73 39.33
C PHE A 51 7.53 59.98 38.39
N VAL A 52 6.62 60.69 37.74
CA VAL A 52 5.68 60.11 36.76
C VAL A 52 6.42 59.52 35.56
N GLU A 53 7.46 60.20 35.07
CA GLU A 53 8.33 59.72 33.98
C GLU A 53 8.99 58.39 34.37
N LYS A 54 9.60 58.32 35.56
CA LYS A 54 10.23 57.08 36.05
C LYS A 54 9.24 55.93 36.23
N LEU A 55 8.01 56.23 36.66
CA LEU A 55 6.95 55.22 36.75
C LEU A 55 6.55 54.68 35.38
N LEU A 56 6.43 55.54 34.36
CA LEU A 56 6.12 55.15 32.99
C LEU A 56 7.26 54.33 32.37
N GLU A 57 8.52 54.76 32.55
CA GLU A 57 9.71 54.04 32.10
C GLU A 57 9.73 52.61 32.67
N HIS A 58 9.52 52.48 33.99
CA HIS A 58 9.52 51.17 34.64
C HIS A 58 8.40 50.26 34.14
N LYS A 59 7.21 50.82 33.86
CA LYS A 59 6.07 50.07 33.32
C LYS A 59 6.35 49.56 31.90
N ILE A 60 6.99 50.37 31.06
CA ILE A 60 7.38 49.97 29.70
C ILE A 60 8.48 48.90 29.75
N ARG A 61 9.52 49.07 30.58
CA ARG A 61 10.57 48.05 30.76
C ARG A 61 10.01 46.70 31.21
N ARG A 62 9.05 46.69 32.14
CA ARG A 62 8.36 45.46 32.57
C ARG A 62 7.60 44.80 31.43
N ARG A 63 6.86 45.58 30.62
CA ARG A 63 6.16 45.02 29.44
C ARG A 63 7.13 44.45 28.42
N LEU A 64 8.26 45.12 28.18
CA LEU A 64 9.30 44.64 27.28
C LEU A 64 9.92 43.34 27.79
N SER A 65 10.22 43.26 29.10
CA SER A 65 10.75 42.05 29.72
C SER A 65 9.75 40.89 29.67
N ASN A 66 8.46 41.15 29.87
CA ASN A 66 7.42 40.12 29.75
C ASN A 66 7.28 39.66 28.30
N LEU A 67 7.32 40.58 27.33
CA LEU A 67 7.31 40.24 25.91
C LEU A 67 8.54 39.40 25.54
N GLN A 68 9.71 39.76 26.05
CA GLN A 68 10.93 39.00 25.86
C GLN A 68 10.82 37.59 26.46
N GLN A 69 10.30 37.44 27.68
CA GLN A 69 10.05 36.12 28.28
C GLN A 69 9.04 35.28 27.47
N ILE A 70 8.01 35.91 26.91
CA ILE A 70 7.06 35.23 26.02
C ILE A 70 7.77 34.77 24.75
N ILE A 71 8.62 35.61 24.15
CA ILE A 71 9.41 35.27 22.95
C ILE A 71 10.40 34.14 23.26
N ASP A 72 11.13 34.22 24.38
CA ASP A 72 12.12 33.21 24.79
C ASP A 72 11.44 31.86 25.13
N ASN A 73 10.20 31.88 25.63
CA ASN A 73 9.38 30.67 25.82
C ASN A 73 8.81 30.13 24.51
N LEU A 74 8.46 31.00 23.55
CA LEU A 74 7.92 30.60 22.25
C LEU A 74 9.03 30.08 21.32
N PHE A 75 10.25 30.60 21.47
CA PHE A 75 11.44 30.23 20.70
C PHE A 75 12.60 29.89 21.63
N PRO A 76 12.53 28.74 22.34
CA PRO A 76 13.62 28.32 23.21
C PRO A 76 14.89 28.12 22.39
N ARG A 77 15.98 28.74 22.82
CA ARG A 77 17.30 28.56 22.18
C ARG A 77 17.82 27.16 22.50
N LEU A 78 17.46 26.20 21.66
CA LEU A 78 17.95 24.82 21.73
C LEU A 78 19.40 24.79 21.23
N SER A 79 20.35 24.41 22.08
CA SER A 79 21.73 24.17 21.66
C SER A 79 21.77 23.06 20.60
N THR A 80 22.69 23.16 19.64
CA THR A 80 22.87 22.15 18.59
C THR A 80 23.11 20.76 19.17
N GLU A 81 23.72 20.68 20.35
CA GLU A 81 23.96 19.45 21.11
C GLU A 81 22.65 18.83 21.66
N SER A 82 21.76 19.62 22.26
CA SER A 82 20.46 19.13 22.73
C SER A 82 19.54 18.69 21.58
N GLN A 83 19.67 19.35 20.42
CA GLN A 83 18.97 18.94 19.21
C GLN A 83 19.52 17.62 18.65
N LEU A 84 20.84 17.43 18.64
CA LEU A 84 21.48 16.17 18.23
C LEU A 84 21.15 15.02 19.19
N GLU A 85 21.10 15.27 20.49
CA GLU A 85 20.68 14.29 21.50
C GLU A 85 19.21 13.88 21.30
N ARG A 86 18.30 14.83 21.08
CA ARG A 86 16.89 14.53 20.75
C ARG A 86 16.75 13.79 19.44
N ILE A 87 17.45 14.18 18.39
CA ILE A 87 17.41 13.46 17.11
C ILE A 87 17.95 12.04 17.26
N ALA A 88 19.02 11.84 18.02
CA ALA A 88 19.56 10.51 18.29
C ALA A 88 18.57 9.64 19.11
N HIS A 89 17.91 10.24 20.10
CA HIS A 89 16.91 9.56 20.92
C HIS A 89 15.64 9.24 20.12
N ASP A 90 15.10 10.20 19.38
CA ASP A 90 13.91 10.05 18.53
C ASP A 90 14.17 9.12 17.33
N SER A 91 15.41 9.05 16.85
CA SER A 91 15.83 8.09 15.82
C SER A 91 15.90 6.67 16.40
N HIS A 92 16.37 6.49 17.63
CA HIS A 92 16.34 5.20 18.32
C HIS A 92 14.89 4.75 18.61
N GLU A 93 14.03 5.66 19.06
CA GLU A 93 12.61 5.37 19.29
C GLU A 93 11.86 5.10 17.98
N SER A 94 12.17 5.85 16.91
CA SER A 94 11.65 5.58 15.56
C SER A 94 12.10 4.23 15.03
N HIS A 95 13.35 3.81 15.26
CA HIS A 95 13.81 2.46 14.91
C HIS A 95 13.05 1.38 15.69
N LYS A 96 12.80 1.60 16.98
CA LYS A 96 12.00 0.69 17.80
C LYS A 96 10.54 0.62 17.34
N SER A 97 9.96 1.76 16.95
CA SER A 97 8.60 1.85 16.43
C SER A 97 8.47 1.26 15.01
N LEU A 98 9.46 1.46 14.13
CA LEU A 98 9.52 0.85 12.80
C LEU A 98 9.69 -0.68 12.88
N ASN A 99 10.51 -1.17 13.81
CA ASN A 99 10.60 -2.61 14.09
C ASN A 99 9.29 -3.16 14.66
N GLY A 100 8.64 -2.43 15.57
CA GLY A 100 7.31 -2.79 16.09
C GLY A 100 6.21 -2.73 15.04
N LEU A 101 6.29 -1.83 14.06
CA LEU A 101 5.40 -1.78 12.90
C LEU A 101 5.65 -2.96 11.95
N ALA A 102 6.91 -3.36 11.72
CA ALA A 102 7.21 -4.55 10.95
C ALA A 102 6.69 -5.84 11.63
N GLU A 103 6.82 -5.92 12.96
CA GLU A 103 6.25 -7.01 13.78
C GLU A 103 4.71 -7.00 13.73
N GLN A 104 4.07 -5.85 13.91
CA GLN A 104 2.61 -5.73 13.79
C GLN A 104 2.07 -5.95 12.37
N ILE A 105 2.81 -5.55 11.33
CA ILE A 105 2.46 -5.85 9.93
C ILE A 105 2.60 -7.34 9.67
N GLY A 106 3.63 -8.00 10.21
CA GLY A 106 3.80 -9.45 10.16
C GLY A 106 2.64 -10.18 10.82
N ASP A 107 2.31 -9.82 12.07
CA ASP A 107 1.18 -10.39 12.82
C ASP A 107 -0.16 -10.12 12.11
N ARG A 108 -0.40 -8.89 11.62
CA ARG A 108 -1.64 -8.54 10.89
C ARG A 108 -1.75 -9.24 9.54
N LEU A 109 -0.66 -9.44 8.81
CA LEU A 109 -0.65 -10.21 7.56
C LEU A 109 -0.90 -11.69 7.84
N GLN A 110 -0.31 -12.23 8.90
CA GLN A 110 -0.52 -13.61 9.32
C GLN A 110 -1.97 -13.83 9.77
N ASP A 111 -2.55 -12.94 10.58
CA ASP A 111 -3.96 -12.96 10.97
C ASP A 111 -4.88 -12.82 9.75
N SER A 112 -4.57 -11.91 8.81
CA SER A 112 -5.37 -11.73 7.60
C SER A 112 -5.31 -12.95 6.68
N LEU A 113 -4.16 -13.63 6.60
CA LEU A 113 -4.01 -14.88 5.86
C LEU A 113 -4.77 -16.02 6.55
N ILE A 114 -4.69 -16.16 7.87
CA ILE A 114 -5.48 -17.14 8.63
C ILE A 114 -6.96 -16.87 8.41
N GLN A 115 -7.42 -15.62 8.51
CA GLN A 115 -8.81 -15.23 8.33
C GLN A 115 -9.29 -15.44 6.89
N ALA A 116 -8.45 -15.16 5.88
CA ALA A 116 -8.74 -15.47 4.48
C ALA A 116 -8.82 -16.98 4.23
N THR A 117 -7.91 -17.76 4.83
CA THR A 117 -7.90 -19.23 4.72
C THR A 117 -9.10 -19.85 5.43
N GLN A 118 -9.48 -19.31 6.60
CA GLN A 118 -10.69 -19.68 7.33
C GLN A 118 -11.95 -19.29 6.53
N GLY A 119 -11.95 -18.14 5.86
CA GLY A 119 -13.02 -17.72 4.96
C GLY A 119 -13.17 -18.63 3.74
N ILE A 120 -12.05 -19.08 3.17
CA ILE A 120 -12.02 -20.10 2.11
C ILE A 120 -12.51 -21.45 2.65
N GLN A 121 -12.05 -21.87 3.83
CA GLN A 121 -12.46 -23.14 4.46
C GLN A 121 -13.95 -23.13 4.78
N ASN A 122 -14.47 -22.07 5.41
CA ASN A 122 -15.90 -21.92 5.69
C ASN A 122 -16.71 -21.77 4.38
N GLY A 123 -16.16 -21.14 3.35
CA GLY A 123 -16.77 -21.05 2.02
C GLY A 123 -16.85 -22.42 1.34
N LEU A 124 -15.78 -23.23 1.44
CA LEU A 124 -15.71 -24.61 0.95
C LEU A 124 -16.63 -25.53 1.75
N GLU A 125 -16.64 -25.43 3.08
CA GLU A 125 -17.52 -26.19 3.97
C GLU A 125 -18.98 -25.83 3.73
N SER A 126 -19.32 -24.55 3.60
CA SER A 126 -20.67 -24.11 3.26
C SER A 126 -21.07 -24.53 1.85
N SER A 127 -20.14 -24.54 0.88
CA SER A 127 -20.39 -25.03 -0.47
C SER A 127 -20.56 -26.56 -0.48
N LEU A 128 -19.73 -27.31 0.24
CA LEU A 128 -19.86 -28.75 0.47
C LEU A 128 -21.18 -29.07 1.19
N GLU A 129 -21.55 -28.35 2.24
CA GLU A 129 -22.78 -28.58 2.98
C GLU A 129 -24.02 -28.22 2.14
N LYS A 130 -24.00 -27.09 1.41
CA LYS A 130 -25.11 -26.69 0.53
C LYS A 130 -25.24 -27.49 -0.76
N ILE A 131 -24.16 -28.08 -1.27
CA ILE A 131 -24.15 -28.82 -2.54
C ILE A 131 -24.16 -30.34 -2.30
N MET A 132 -23.28 -30.86 -1.42
CA MET A 132 -23.18 -32.30 -1.14
C MET A 132 -24.24 -32.81 -0.17
N ALA A 133 -24.67 -32.06 0.86
CA ALA A 133 -25.70 -32.57 1.79
C ALA A 133 -27.05 -32.85 1.10
N PRO A 134 -27.60 -31.97 0.24
CA PRO A 134 -28.81 -32.30 -0.52
C PRO A 134 -28.55 -33.36 -1.61
N ALA A 135 -27.35 -33.44 -2.17
CA ALA A 135 -26.99 -34.49 -3.12
C ALA A 135 -26.94 -35.88 -2.47
N ILE A 136 -26.34 -36.00 -1.27
CA ILE A 136 -26.27 -37.24 -0.48
C ILE A 136 -27.67 -37.63 0.04
N ASN A 137 -28.46 -36.66 0.54
CA ASN A 137 -29.84 -36.94 0.95
C ASN A 137 -30.74 -37.36 -0.21
N LYS A 138 -30.52 -36.87 -1.44
CA LYS A 138 -31.22 -37.38 -2.64
C LYS A 138 -30.69 -38.74 -3.10
N LEU A 139 -29.38 -38.96 -3.03
CA LEU A 139 -28.73 -40.23 -3.36
C LEU A 139 -29.22 -41.39 -2.48
N VAL A 140 -29.47 -41.11 -1.20
CA VAL A 140 -29.96 -42.10 -0.21
C VAL A 140 -31.47 -42.34 -0.33
N ASN A 141 -32.25 -41.35 -0.77
CA ASN A 141 -33.72 -41.45 -0.81
C ASN A 141 -34.31 -41.93 -2.15
N GLU A 142 -33.59 -41.82 -3.27
CA GLU A 142 -34.09 -42.24 -4.61
C GLU A 142 -33.10 -43.19 -5.32
N THR A 143 -32.97 -44.42 -4.81
CA THR A 143 -32.18 -45.45 -5.49
C THR A 143 -33.04 -46.18 -6.54
N SER A 144 -32.88 -45.81 -7.82
CA SER A 144 -32.60 -46.73 -8.94
C SER A 144 -32.71 -46.03 -10.32
N ASP A 145 -33.46 -44.92 -10.43
CA ASP A 145 -33.64 -44.16 -11.69
C ASP A 145 -33.21 -42.67 -11.58
N GLY A 146 -33.06 -42.15 -10.36
CA GLY A 146 -32.70 -40.75 -10.10
C GLY A 146 -31.20 -40.43 -10.25
N ASN A 147 -30.32 -41.43 -10.18
CA ASN A 147 -28.87 -41.23 -10.10
C ASN A 147 -28.25 -40.65 -11.38
N GLN A 148 -28.73 -41.05 -12.57
CA GLN A 148 -28.28 -40.46 -13.84
C GLN A 148 -28.75 -39.01 -13.97
N LYS A 149 -30.05 -38.75 -13.75
CA LYS A 149 -30.62 -37.40 -13.85
C LYS A 149 -30.09 -36.44 -12.80
N ALA A 150 -29.84 -36.90 -11.57
CA ALA A 150 -29.28 -36.06 -10.51
C ALA A 150 -27.81 -35.73 -10.77
N LEU A 151 -27.00 -36.69 -11.25
CA LEU A 151 -25.61 -36.43 -11.59
C LEU A 151 -25.51 -35.50 -12.81
N GLU A 152 -26.31 -35.73 -13.84
CA GLU A 152 -26.38 -34.89 -15.05
C GLU A 152 -26.87 -33.47 -14.72
N ALA A 153 -27.88 -33.33 -13.85
CA ALA A 153 -28.35 -32.02 -13.38
C ALA A 153 -27.31 -31.30 -12.49
N THR A 154 -26.52 -32.03 -11.70
CA THR A 154 -25.47 -31.45 -10.86
C THR A 154 -24.27 -31.02 -11.70
N LEU A 155 -23.90 -31.82 -12.72
CA LEU A 155 -22.89 -31.47 -13.72
C LEU A 155 -23.33 -30.27 -14.56
N GLN A 156 -24.58 -30.24 -15.01
CA GLN A 156 -25.13 -29.11 -15.75
C GLN A 156 -25.19 -27.85 -14.90
N ALA A 157 -25.66 -27.93 -13.65
CA ALA A 157 -25.69 -26.80 -12.74
C ALA A 157 -24.29 -26.31 -12.35
N PHE A 158 -23.32 -27.22 -12.23
CA PHE A 158 -21.92 -26.87 -12.01
C PHE A 158 -21.29 -26.22 -13.26
N MET A 159 -21.57 -26.73 -14.46
CA MET A 159 -21.13 -26.16 -15.73
C MET A 159 -21.74 -24.78 -16.00
N ASP A 160 -23.03 -24.61 -15.73
CA ASP A 160 -23.72 -23.33 -15.89
C ASP A 160 -23.24 -22.34 -14.83
N GLY A 161 -23.13 -22.76 -13.56
CA GLY A 161 -22.62 -21.93 -12.48
C GLY A 161 -21.16 -21.53 -12.69
N PHE A 162 -20.30 -22.46 -13.06
CA PHE A 162 -18.88 -22.20 -13.31
C PHE A 162 -18.65 -21.41 -14.59
N GLY A 163 -19.40 -21.68 -15.66
CA GLY A 163 -19.35 -20.91 -16.90
C GLY A 163 -19.82 -19.47 -16.68
N GLN A 164 -20.89 -19.27 -15.93
CA GLN A 164 -21.43 -17.93 -15.65
C GLN A 164 -20.54 -17.14 -14.69
N GLN A 165 -20.01 -17.77 -13.64
CA GLN A 165 -19.08 -17.11 -12.71
C GLN A 165 -17.68 -16.92 -13.30
N GLY A 166 -17.21 -17.85 -14.12
CA GLY A 166 -15.96 -17.75 -14.87
C GLY A 166 -16.01 -16.65 -15.91
N GLU A 167 -17.12 -16.52 -16.64
CA GLU A 167 -17.32 -15.42 -17.58
C GLU A 167 -17.45 -14.07 -16.86
N GLN A 168 -18.14 -14.02 -15.71
CA GLN A 168 -18.14 -12.81 -14.86
C GLN A 168 -16.74 -12.46 -14.36
N GLN A 169 -15.95 -13.44 -13.93
CA GLN A 169 -14.58 -13.21 -13.47
C GLN A 169 -13.68 -12.76 -14.63
N ARG A 170 -13.85 -13.32 -15.83
CA ARG A 170 -13.15 -12.90 -17.05
C ARG A 170 -13.50 -11.45 -17.40
N LEU A 171 -14.79 -11.09 -17.40
CA LEU A 171 -15.26 -9.72 -17.62
C LEU A 171 -14.77 -8.74 -16.54
N ALA A 172 -14.72 -9.17 -15.27
CA ALA A 172 -14.19 -8.37 -14.17
C ALA A 172 -12.68 -8.17 -14.30
N MET A 173 -11.92 -9.21 -14.68
CA MET A 173 -10.48 -9.13 -14.94
C MET A 173 -10.17 -8.28 -16.18
N ASP A 174 -10.98 -8.37 -17.23
CA ASP A 174 -10.83 -7.57 -18.45
C ASP A 174 -11.14 -6.09 -18.19
N ASN A 175 -12.22 -5.80 -17.44
CA ASN A 175 -12.52 -4.44 -16.97
C ASN A 175 -11.46 -3.89 -16.01
N ALA A 176 -10.93 -4.72 -15.10
CA ALA A 176 -9.84 -4.31 -14.22
C ALA A 176 -8.57 -4.00 -15.03
N SER A 177 -8.24 -4.84 -16.01
CA SER A 177 -7.10 -4.62 -16.92
C SER A 177 -7.28 -3.35 -17.75
N HIS A 178 -8.47 -3.11 -18.30
CA HIS A 178 -8.81 -1.87 -18.99
C HIS A 178 -8.76 -0.65 -18.07
N GLY A 179 -9.25 -0.77 -16.82
CA GLY A 179 -9.18 0.29 -15.82
C GLY A 179 -7.75 0.65 -15.43
N VAL A 180 -6.88 -0.35 -15.26
CA VAL A 180 -5.45 -0.14 -15.02
C VAL A 180 -4.79 0.51 -16.22
N ASN A 181 -5.06 0.03 -17.44
CA ASN A 181 -4.49 0.60 -18.67
C ASN A 181 -4.93 2.05 -18.87
N ALA A 182 -6.21 2.36 -18.65
CA ALA A 182 -6.73 3.73 -18.73
C ALA A 182 -6.16 4.64 -17.63
N SER A 183 -5.87 4.09 -16.44
CA SER A 183 -5.24 4.83 -15.35
C SER A 183 -3.77 5.12 -15.66
N LEU A 184 -3.04 4.16 -16.24
CA LEU A 184 -1.68 4.34 -16.73
C LEU A 184 -1.60 5.39 -17.85
N ASP A 185 -2.53 5.37 -18.80
CA ASP A 185 -2.62 6.38 -19.88
C ASP A 185 -2.91 7.78 -19.32
N LYS A 186 -3.83 7.88 -18.35
CA LYS A 186 -4.09 9.15 -17.66
C LYS A 186 -2.89 9.62 -16.85
N MET A 187 -2.17 8.71 -16.20
CA MET A 187 -0.95 9.03 -15.45
C MET A 187 0.16 9.51 -16.38
N SER A 188 0.35 8.85 -17.53
CA SER A 188 1.30 9.26 -18.57
C SER A 188 0.98 10.65 -19.09
N THR A 189 -0.27 10.89 -19.48
CA THR A 189 -0.75 12.20 -19.94
C THR A 189 -0.58 13.28 -18.85
N SER A 190 -0.88 12.95 -17.59
CA SER A 190 -0.71 13.87 -16.46
C SER A 190 0.76 14.19 -16.19
N MET A 191 1.65 13.20 -16.32
CA MET A 191 3.10 13.38 -16.20
C MET A 191 3.65 14.24 -17.34
N GLU A 192 3.20 14.03 -18.57
CA GLU A 192 3.55 14.87 -19.72
C GLU A 192 3.06 16.31 -19.54
N THR A 193 1.85 16.49 -19.02
CA THR A 193 1.30 17.81 -18.67
C THR A 193 2.09 18.48 -17.55
N PHE A 194 2.49 17.71 -16.53
CA PHE A 194 3.31 18.19 -15.43
C PHE A 194 4.70 18.60 -15.90
N LEU A 195 5.36 17.78 -16.73
CA LEU A 195 6.65 18.10 -17.35
C LEU A 195 6.57 19.38 -18.20
N ASN A 196 5.54 19.51 -19.03
CA ASN A 196 5.31 20.74 -19.80
C ASN A 196 5.13 21.96 -18.89
N ARG A 197 4.35 21.83 -17.81
CA ARG A 197 4.17 22.91 -16.81
C ARG A 197 5.48 23.27 -16.13
N LEU A 198 6.28 22.28 -15.77
CA LEU A 198 7.55 22.49 -15.07
C LEU A 198 8.56 23.17 -16.00
N GLN A 199 8.62 22.76 -17.27
CA GLN A 199 9.45 23.41 -18.28
C GLN A 199 9.01 24.86 -18.51
N THR A 200 7.71 25.11 -18.63
CA THR A 200 7.16 26.48 -18.75
C THR A 200 7.47 27.32 -17.49
N GLN A 201 7.38 26.72 -16.30
CA GLN A 201 7.70 27.37 -15.03
C GLN A 201 9.20 27.68 -14.91
N GLN A 202 10.06 26.78 -15.39
CA GLN A 202 11.51 26.93 -15.42
C GLN A 202 11.90 28.09 -16.35
N ASP A 203 11.33 28.14 -17.56
CA ASP A 203 11.57 29.20 -18.53
C ASP A 203 11.10 30.56 -17.98
N ALA A 204 9.89 30.62 -17.40
CA ALA A 204 9.37 31.83 -16.76
C ALA A 204 10.20 32.25 -15.53
N SER A 205 10.79 31.30 -14.79
CA SER A 205 11.70 31.61 -13.69
C SER A 205 13.02 32.17 -14.19
N SER A 206 13.59 31.58 -15.25
CA SER A 206 14.82 32.08 -15.88
C SER A 206 14.63 33.49 -16.45
N GLU A 207 13.46 33.78 -17.00
CA GLU A 207 13.13 35.12 -17.53
C GLU A 207 12.99 36.15 -16.41
N ARG A 208 12.27 35.80 -15.33
CA ARG A 208 12.19 36.65 -14.12
C ARG A 208 13.56 36.89 -13.48
N GLU A 209 14.44 35.90 -13.50
CA GLU A 209 15.79 36.03 -12.96
C GLU A 209 16.64 36.96 -13.83
N LYS A 210 16.49 36.88 -15.15
CA LYS A 210 17.07 37.85 -16.10
C LYS A 210 16.57 39.27 -15.87
N ASP A 211 15.26 39.43 -15.69
CA ASP A 211 14.63 40.73 -15.41
C ASP A 211 15.06 41.28 -14.05
N LEU A 212 15.20 40.43 -13.04
CA LEU A 212 15.71 40.83 -11.73
C LEU A 212 17.17 41.30 -11.83
N ILE A 213 18.03 40.56 -12.51
CA ILE A 213 19.43 40.94 -12.73
C ILE A 213 19.50 42.27 -13.51
N SER A 214 18.67 42.43 -14.54
CA SER A 214 18.56 43.68 -15.32
C SER A 214 18.12 44.85 -14.44
N SER A 215 17.06 44.67 -13.65
CA SER A 215 16.53 45.73 -12.76
C SER A 215 17.53 46.11 -11.67
N ILE A 216 18.24 45.14 -11.07
CA ILE A 216 19.31 45.40 -10.10
C ILE A 216 20.45 46.17 -10.77
N SER A 217 20.84 45.80 -11.99
CA SER A 217 21.87 46.52 -12.73
C SER A 217 21.47 47.97 -12.99
N VAL A 218 20.20 48.22 -13.37
CA VAL A 218 19.67 49.58 -13.55
C VAL A 218 19.68 50.35 -12.23
N GLN A 219 19.23 49.72 -11.14
CA GLN A 219 19.16 50.35 -9.81
C GLN A 219 20.55 50.70 -9.26
N VAL A 220 21.55 49.86 -9.50
CA VAL A 220 22.95 50.12 -9.15
C VAL A 220 23.52 51.26 -10.00
N SER A 221 23.24 51.29 -11.31
CA SER A 221 23.62 52.41 -12.16
C SER A 221 23.00 53.73 -11.70
N GLU A 222 21.71 53.72 -11.33
CA GLU A 222 20.99 54.90 -10.85
C GLU A 222 21.53 55.41 -9.50
N LEU A 223 21.93 54.50 -8.59
CA LEU A 223 22.61 54.83 -7.33
C LEU A 223 24.00 55.44 -7.56
N VAL A 224 24.78 54.90 -8.50
CA VAL A 224 26.09 55.44 -8.87
C VAL A 224 25.94 56.82 -9.50
N GLU A 225 24.93 57.01 -10.35
CA GLU A 225 24.64 58.29 -10.99
C GLU A 225 24.16 59.34 -9.98
N GLN A 226 23.25 58.98 -9.07
CA GLN A 226 22.86 59.84 -7.93
C GLN A 226 24.04 60.21 -7.03
N GLY A 227 24.93 59.26 -6.73
CA GLY A 227 26.13 59.52 -5.95
C GLY A 227 27.11 60.46 -6.66
N THR A 228 27.18 60.39 -7.99
CA THR A 228 28.01 61.27 -8.81
C THR A 228 27.41 62.67 -8.89
N GLU A 229 26.09 62.78 -9.03
CA GLU A 229 25.37 64.06 -9.07
C GLU A 229 25.39 64.78 -7.70
N GLN A 230 25.33 64.04 -6.59
CA GLN A 230 25.57 64.59 -5.25
C GLN A 230 26.99 65.15 -5.09
N LYS A 231 28.01 64.44 -5.60
CA LYS A 231 29.39 64.95 -5.60
C LYS A 231 29.53 66.22 -6.47
N ARG A 232 28.86 66.26 -7.63
CA ARG A 232 28.85 67.41 -8.54
C ARG A 232 28.21 68.63 -7.89
N THR A 233 27.03 68.47 -7.30
CA THR A 233 26.32 69.55 -6.58
C THR A 233 27.09 70.03 -5.34
N LEU A 234 27.75 69.14 -4.61
CA LEU A 234 28.64 69.52 -3.50
C LEU A 234 29.86 70.33 -4.01
N ALA A 235 30.48 69.90 -5.11
CA ALA A 235 31.59 70.62 -5.72
C ALA A 235 31.17 72.02 -6.21
N GLU A 236 30.00 72.14 -6.86
CA GLU A 236 29.43 73.43 -7.27
C GLU A 236 29.09 74.35 -6.09
N PHE A 237 28.60 73.79 -4.98
CA PHE A 237 28.34 74.56 -3.76
C PHE A 237 29.63 75.13 -3.17
N VAL A 238 30.68 74.30 -3.07
CA VAL A 238 32.00 74.72 -2.59
C VAL A 238 32.59 75.79 -3.51
N ASP A 239 32.51 75.59 -4.83
CA ASP A 239 32.99 76.54 -5.83
C ASP A 239 32.28 77.90 -5.76
N ARG A 240 30.94 77.89 -5.61
CA ARG A 240 30.14 79.11 -5.37
C ARG A 240 30.56 79.81 -4.08
N GLN A 241 30.79 79.07 -3.00
CA GLN A 241 31.14 79.66 -1.71
C GLN A 241 32.55 80.28 -1.75
N VAL A 242 33.52 79.62 -2.38
CA VAL A 242 34.87 80.17 -2.61
C VAL A 242 34.83 81.41 -3.51
N THR A 243 34.04 81.38 -4.59
CA THR A 243 33.84 82.53 -5.47
C THR A 243 33.21 83.72 -4.74
N THR A 244 32.19 83.46 -3.90
CA THR A 244 31.52 84.49 -3.10
C THR A 244 32.45 85.08 -2.04
N LEU A 245 33.32 84.27 -1.44
CA LEU A 245 34.38 84.74 -0.53
C LEU A 245 35.38 85.63 -1.28
N GLY A 246 35.85 85.20 -2.47
CA GLY A 246 36.74 85.98 -3.32
C GLY A 246 36.16 87.34 -3.70
N GLN A 247 34.87 87.40 -4.07
CA GLN A 247 34.18 88.66 -4.35
C GLN A 247 34.06 89.56 -3.12
N ASN A 248 33.75 89.02 -1.94
CA ASN A 248 33.71 89.80 -0.70
C ASN A 248 35.09 90.39 -0.33
N PHE A 249 36.18 89.69 -0.63
CA PHE A 249 37.53 90.23 -0.46
C PHE A 249 37.80 91.39 -1.42
N ASP A 250 37.48 91.22 -2.71
CA ASP A 250 37.66 92.26 -3.74
C ASP A 250 36.82 93.53 -3.42
N ASP A 251 35.57 93.35 -2.98
CA ASP A 251 34.70 94.46 -2.58
C ASP A 251 35.22 95.17 -1.32
N ARG A 252 35.77 94.43 -0.35
CA ARG A 252 36.41 95.03 0.84
C ARG A 252 37.68 95.80 0.49
N GLU A 253 38.49 95.28 -0.43
CA GLU A 253 39.72 95.93 -0.91
C GLU A 253 39.38 97.23 -1.66
N LYS A 254 38.41 97.19 -2.57
CA LYS A 254 37.90 98.39 -3.25
C LYS A 254 37.32 99.41 -2.27
N ALA A 255 36.54 98.97 -1.29
CA ALA A 255 36.00 99.86 -0.26
C ALA A 255 37.10 100.44 0.64
N ALA A 256 38.19 99.72 0.90
CA ALA A 256 39.35 100.22 1.63
C ALA A 256 40.12 101.26 0.81
N ALA A 257 40.40 100.97 -0.47
CA ALA A 257 41.05 101.90 -1.38
C ALA A 257 40.25 103.22 -1.53
N GLN A 258 38.92 103.14 -1.64
CA GLN A 258 38.05 104.33 -1.66
C GLN A 258 38.08 105.13 -0.35
N ARG A 259 38.24 104.46 0.80
CA ARG A 259 38.39 105.14 2.09
C ARG A 259 39.74 105.85 2.18
N GLU A 260 40.81 105.22 1.70
CA GLU A 260 42.15 105.83 1.64
C GLU A 260 42.19 107.02 0.67
N GLU A 261 41.54 106.92 -0.49
CA GLU A 261 41.41 108.02 -1.45
C GLU A 261 40.62 109.19 -0.84
N LYS A 262 39.48 108.92 -0.18
CA LYS A 262 38.72 109.96 0.54
C LYS A 262 39.53 110.60 1.67
N LEU A 263 40.34 109.81 2.38
CA LEU A 263 41.22 110.31 3.44
C LEU A 263 42.32 111.20 2.86
N ALA A 264 42.97 110.80 1.77
CA ALA A 264 43.99 111.59 1.09
C ALA A 264 43.42 112.93 0.60
N THR A 265 42.25 112.92 -0.05
CA THR A 265 41.55 114.14 -0.51
C THR A 265 41.12 115.03 0.65
N SER A 266 40.64 114.44 1.76
CA SER A 266 40.29 115.19 2.97
C SER A 266 41.52 115.82 3.63
N ILE A 267 42.65 115.11 3.71
CA ILE A 267 43.93 115.64 4.21
C ILE A 267 44.42 116.78 3.32
N GLU A 268 44.36 116.62 2.00
CA GLU A 268 44.77 117.66 1.04
C GLU A 268 43.92 118.93 1.20
N THR A 269 42.61 118.77 1.37
CA THR A 269 41.67 119.89 1.60
C THR A 269 41.95 120.58 2.94
N THR A 270 42.19 119.80 4.00
CA THR A 270 42.50 120.33 5.33
C THR A 270 43.83 121.10 5.33
N ILE A 271 44.85 120.60 4.60
CA ILE A 271 46.13 121.30 4.44
C ILE A 271 45.95 122.59 3.63
N LYS A 272 45.17 122.57 2.53
CA LYS A 272 44.84 123.77 1.75
C LYS A 272 44.13 124.82 2.60
N ASP A 273 43.15 124.41 3.40
CA ASP A 273 42.41 125.30 4.29
C ASP A 273 43.34 125.87 5.38
N LEU A 274 44.24 125.06 5.94
CA LEU A 274 45.23 125.52 6.93
C LEU A 274 46.20 126.55 6.34
N VAL A 275 46.73 126.30 5.13
CA VAL A 275 47.65 127.20 4.43
C VAL A 275 46.97 128.52 4.04
N ASN A 276 45.73 128.46 3.57
CA ASN A 276 44.96 129.66 3.23
C ASN A 276 44.63 130.50 4.47
N ASN A 277 44.34 129.86 5.61
CA ASN A 277 43.99 130.55 6.86
C ASN A 277 45.24 131.18 7.53
N ILE A 278 46.39 130.51 7.49
CA ILE A 278 47.69 131.04 7.96
C ILE A 278 48.11 132.28 7.17
N SER A 279 47.78 132.34 5.88
CA SER A 279 48.12 133.45 5.00
C SER A 279 47.34 134.75 5.31
N SER A 280 46.17 134.66 5.97
CA SER A 280 45.24 135.80 6.11
C SER A 280 45.19 136.45 7.50
N GLN A 281 45.89 135.93 8.52
CA GLN A 281 45.66 136.38 9.91
C GLN A 281 46.95 136.52 10.75
N SER A 282 47.90 137.34 10.27
CA SER A 282 49.21 137.58 10.90
C SER A 282 49.19 138.35 12.24
N GLN A 283 48.05 138.80 12.77
CA GLN A 283 48.02 139.65 13.99
C GLN A 283 47.29 139.03 15.21
N VAL A 284 46.64 137.86 15.08
CA VAL A 284 45.88 137.21 16.18
C VAL A 284 46.59 135.94 16.71
N LEU A 285 47.82 135.69 16.25
CA LEU A 285 48.57 134.45 16.48
C LEU A 285 48.95 134.14 17.93
N SER A 286 49.10 135.11 18.83
CA SER A 286 49.64 134.77 20.17
C SER A 286 48.61 134.19 21.14
N ASN A 287 47.34 134.57 21.03
CA ASN A 287 46.27 134.05 21.91
C ASN A 287 45.55 132.85 21.27
N PHE A 288 45.43 132.83 19.94
CA PHE A 288 44.84 131.70 19.21
C PHE A 288 45.70 130.44 19.29
N VAL A 289 47.03 130.56 19.20
CA VAL A 289 47.94 129.39 19.23
C VAL A 289 47.85 128.60 20.54
N ASN A 290 47.55 129.24 21.68
CA ASN A 290 47.49 128.54 22.96
C ASN A 290 46.15 127.79 23.18
N GLU A 291 45.02 128.39 22.82
CA GLU A 291 43.71 127.73 22.93
C GLU A 291 43.45 126.72 21.79
N GLN A 292 43.90 127.00 20.56
CA GLN A 292 43.67 126.11 19.43
C GLN A 292 44.64 124.93 19.38
N ILE A 293 45.89 125.05 19.85
CA ILE A 293 46.76 123.87 20.03
C ILE A 293 46.22 122.99 21.16
N GLY A 294 45.65 123.56 22.22
CA GLY A 294 44.99 122.79 23.28
C GLY A 294 43.78 121.99 22.77
N SER A 295 42.90 122.62 21.99
CA SER A 295 41.73 121.94 21.41
C SER A 295 42.09 120.98 20.27
N LEU A 296 43.09 121.30 19.44
CA LEU A 296 43.64 120.38 18.43
C LEU A 296 44.32 119.18 19.09
N THR A 297 45.11 119.38 20.15
CA THR A 297 45.75 118.26 20.89
C THR A 297 44.70 117.37 21.56
N THR A 298 43.64 117.97 22.11
CA THR A 298 42.51 117.22 22.66
C THR A 298 41.74 116.47 21.58
N SER A 299 41.49 117.10 20.43
CA SER A 299 40.83 116.47 19.28
C SER A 299 41.69 115.37 18.64
N PHE A 300 43.01 115.54 18.57
CA PHE A 300 43.95 114.52 18.13
C PHE A 300 43.98 113.35 19.11
N ASN A 301 44.04 113.61 20.41
CA ASN A 301 43.98 112.54 21.41
C ASN A 301 42.63 111.80 21.40
N GLU A 302 41.51 112.51 21.29
CA GLU A 302 40.19 111.88 21.15
C GLU A 302 40.06 111.10 19.86
N ARG A 303 40.57 111.62 18.74
CA ARG A 303 40.58 110.90 17.45
C ARG A 303 41.49 109.69 17.51
N ASP A 304 42.66 109.78 18.14
CA ASP A 304 43.61 108.67 18.25
C ASP A 304 43.06 107.58 19.17
N LEU A 305 42.47 107.96 20.31
CA LEU A 305 41.73 107.04 21.19
C LEU A 305 40.55 106.37 20.46
N LYS A 306 39.75 107.13 19.72
CA LYS A 306 38.61 106.59 18.96
C LYS A 306 39.06 105.72 17.78
N THR A 307 40.20 106.03 17.16
CA THR A 307 40.80 105.22 16.10
C THR A 307 41.38 103.92 16.65
N GLN A 308 42.10 103.97 17.77
CA GLN A 308 42.56 102.77 18.48
C GLN A 308 41.40 101.90 18.96
N GLN A 309 40.33 102.51 19.47
CA GLN A 309 39.12 101.79 19.89
C GLN A 309 38.44 101.15 18.69
N MET A 310 38.23 101.88 17.59
CA MET A 310 37.67 101.32 16.35
C MET A 310 38.55 100.22 15.75
N GLU A 311 39.88 100.34 15.79
CA GLU A 311 40.79 99.27 15.34
C GLU A 311 40.73 98.04 16.25
N ARG A 312 40.62 98.21 17.58
CA ARG A 312 40.40 97.09 18.51
C ARG A 312 39.06 96.41 18.26
N ASP A 313 37.97 97.17 18.17
CA ASP A 313 36.64 96.65 17.91
C ASP A 313 36.60 95.94 16.54
N ARG A 314 37.26 96.50 15.52
CA ARG A 314 37.36 95.87 14.19
C ARG A 314 38.18 94.58 14.23
N ASN A 315 39.27 94.56 14.99
CA ASN A 315 40.10 93.36 15.15
C ASN A 315 39.37 92.28 15.95
N GLU A 316 38.60 92.65 16.97
CA GLU A 316 37.78 91.74 17.77
C GLU A 316 36.66 91.11 16.94
N VAL A 317 35.95 91.91 16.14
CA VAL A 317 34.96 91.41 15.17
C VAL A 317 35.61 90.52 14.11
N PHE A 318 36.81 90.86 13.63
CA PHE A 318 37.54 90.06 12.65
C PHE A 318 37.98 88.71 13.23
N VAL A 319 38.47 88.68 14.47
CA VAL A 319 38.83 87.44 15.17
C VAL A 319 37.59 86.58 15.40
N GLN A 320 36.49 87.15 15.88
CA GLN A 320 35.23 86.41 16.05
C GLN A 320 34.70 85.84 14.72
N GLN A 321 34.76 86.62 13.64
CA GLN A 321 34.32 86.18 12.32
C GLN A 321 35.22 85.06 11.76
N THR A 322 36.53 85.15 11.99
CA THR A 322 37.51 84.13 11.59
C THR A 322 37.34 82.85 12.38
N ASP A 323 37.09 82.93 13.69
CA ASP A 323 36.83 81.78 14.55
C ASP A 323 35.51 81.10 14.20
N ALA A 324 34.45 81.87 13.94
CA ALA A 324 33.17 81.33 13.47
C ALA A 324 33.31 80.64 12.11
N MET A 325 34.11 81.21 11.20
CA MET A 325 34.39 80.60 9.91
C MET A 325 35.22 79.32 10.05
N LYS A 326 36.21 79.30 10.94
CA LYS A 326 37.01 78.11 11.27
C LYS A 326 36.14 76.99 11.85
N GLN A 327 35.30 77.30 12.84
CA GLN A 327 34.33 76.35 13.42
C GLN A 327 33.34 75.84 12.37
N GLY A 328 32.81 76.73 11.52
CA GLY A 328 31.92 76.36 10.43
C GLY A 328 32.59 75.38 9.46
N THR A 329 33.84 75.65 9.09
CA THR A 329 34.62 74.81 8.16
C THR A 329 34.99 73.47 8.79
N GLU A 330 35.41 73.43 10.06
CA GLU A 330 35.66 72.19 10.82
C GLU A 330 34.39 71.34 10.93
N THR A 331 33.24 71.97 11.20
CA THR A 331 31.95 71.28 11.26
C THR A 331 31.54 70.72 9.90
N LEU A 332 31.80 71.45 8.82
CA LEU A 332 31.50 71.01 7.45
C LEU A 332 32.40 69.84 7.04
N LEU A 333 33.70 69.90 7.37
CA LEU A 333 34.64 68.80 7.15
C LEU A 333 34.23 67.54 7.93
N SER A 334 33.83 67.70 9.19
CA SER A 334 33.33 66.60 10.03
C SER A 334 32.10 65.96 9.40
N ARG A 335 31.10 66.76 9.00
CA ARG A 335 29.88 66.22 8.38
C ARG A 335 30.15 65.52 7.04
N VAL A 336 31.05 66.05 6.23
CA VAL A 336 31.45 65.41 4.97
C VAL A 336 32.16 64.08 5.25
N SER A 337 33.02 64.03 6.28
CA SER A 337 33.67 62.79 6.72
C SER A 337 32.64 61.76 7.21
N ASP A 338 31.71 62.17 8.06
CA ASP A 338 30.67 61.29 8.62
C ASP A 338 29.77 60.72 7.52
N VAL A 339 29.36 61.56 6.57
CA VAL A 339 28.55 61.14 5.40
C VAL A 339 29.35 60.23 4.47
N SER A 340 30.62 60.53 4.23
CA SER A 340 31.49 59.69 3.41
C SER A 340 31.69 58.31 4.03
N GLU A 341 31.88 58.22 5.35
CA GLU A 341 32.03 56.96 6.07
C GLU A 341 30.71 56.17 6.08
N ALA A 342 29.58 56.85 6.30
CA ALA A 342 28.25 56.25 6.20
C ALA A 342 27.97 55.68 4.80
N ASN A 343 28.31 56.42 3.74
CA ASN A 343 28.18 55.96 2.35
C ASN A 343 29.11 54.78 2.06
N MET A 344 30.34 54.77 2.59
CA MET A 344 31.26 53.64 2.39
C MET A 344 30.75 52.36 3.06
N LYS A 345 30.23 52.46 4.29
CA LYS A 345 29.57 51.34 4.98
C LYS A 345 28.31 50.87 4.26
N ALA A 346 27.51 51.79 3.73
CA ALA A 346 26.32 51.43 2.94
C ALA A 346 26.73 50.68 1.66
N ALA A 347 27.76 51.13 0.95
CA ALA A 347 28.29 50.47 -0.23
C ALA A 347 28.87 49.07 0.07
N GLU A 348 29.62 48.91 1.17
CA GLU A 348 30.11 47.60 1.63
C GLU A 348 28.97 46.64 1.95
N ASN A 349 27.93 47.10 2.64
CA ASN A 349 26.76 46.29 2.96
C ASN A 349 26.02 45.85 1.70
N ILE A 350 25.82 46.74 0.72
CA ILE A 350 25.20 46.41 -0.57
C ILE A 350 26.05 45.38 -1.32
N LEU A 351 27.37 45.56 -1.37
CA LEU A 351 28.27 44.62 -2.03
C LEU A 351 28.27 43.24 -1.35
N SER A 352 28.21 43.21 -0.02
CA SER A 352 28.08 41.98 0.76
C SER A 352 26.75 41.28 0.49
N GLN A 353 25.64 42.02 0.49
CA GLN A 353 24.32 41.49 0.16
C GLN A 353 24.29 40.95 -1.27
N GLY A 354 24.90 41.66 -2.24
CA GLY A 354 25.02 41.20 -3.62
C GLY A 354 25.77 39.87 -3.75
N LYS A 355 26.91 39.72 -3.06
CA LYS A 355 27.66 38.44 -3.02
C LYS A 355 26.86 37.31 -2.40
N GLN A 356 26.13 37.60 -1.33
CA GLN A 356 25.32 36.60 -0.63
C GLN A 356 24.11 36.17 -1.47
N LEU A 357 23.49 37.12 -2.18
CA LEU A 357 22.43 36.86 -3.13
C LEU A 357 22.95 35.98 -4.28
N GLN A 358 24.11 36.32 -4.85
CA GLN A 358 24.77 35.53 -5.91
C GLN A 358 25.04 34.09 -5.48
N ALA A 359 25.60 33.89 -4.28
CA ALA A 359 25.83 32.55 -3.73
C ALA A 359 24.51 31.77 -3.52
N SER A 360 23.45 32.45 -3.09
CA SER A 360 22.13 31.84 -2.94
C SER A 360 21.51 31.45 -4.29
N LEU A 361 21.71 32.28 -5.33
CA LEU A 361 21.29 32.01 -6.69
C LEU A 361 22.01 30.78 -7.25
N ASP A 362 23.34 30.72 -7.14
CA ASP A 362 24.14 29.57 -7.59
C ASP A 362 23.73 28.27 -6.89
N SER A 363 23.45 28.34 -5.58
CA SER A 363 22.96 27.19 -4.83
C SER A 363 21.56 26.77 -5.28
N SER A 364 20.67 27.73 -5.57
CA SER A 364 19.32 27.49 -6.08
C SER A 364 19.34 26.83 -7.46
N VAL A 365 20.14 27.37 -8.39
CA VAL A 365 20.33 26.81 -9.74
C VAL A 365 20.89 25.40 -9.66
N SER A 366 21.89 25.16 -8.81
CA SER A 366 22.47 23.83 -8.60
C SER A 366 21.47 22.84 -8.00
N ALA A 367 20.64 23.29 -7.04
CA ALA A 367 19.60 22.47 -6.45
C ALA A 367 18.49 22.13 -7.47
N SER A 368 18.06 23.10 -8.27
CA SER A 368 17.12 22.90 -9.37
C SER A 368 17.68 21.94 -10.42
N ALA A 369 18.96 22.04 -10.80
CA ALA A 369 19.59 21.12 -11.73
C ALA A 369 19.56 19.67 -11.21
N ARG A 370 19.93 19.45 -9.94
CA ARG A 370 19.86 18.13 -9.29
C ARG A 370 18.43 17.60 -9.17
N ALA A 371 17.46 18.47 -8.89
CA ALA A 371 16.05 18.10 -8.85
C ALA A 371 15.56 17.65 -10.23
N THR A 372 15.91 18.36 -11.30
CA THR A 372 15.59 17.98 -12.69
C THR A 372 16.21 16.65 -13.08
N GLU A 373 17.47 16.41 -12.72
CA GLU A 373 18.15 15.13 -12.97
C GLU A 373 17.46 13.98 -12.22
N SER A 374 17.14 14.18 -10.94
CA SER A 374 16.40 13.20 -10.12
C SER A 374 15.01 12.94 -10.69
N MET A 375 14.32 13.96 -11.19
CA MET A 375 13.02 13.82 -11.85
C MET A 375 13.11 13.06 -13.16
N GLN A 376 14.15 13.28 -13.98
CA GLN A 376 14.38 12.50 -15.19
C GLN A 376 14.63 11.03 -14.87
N GLN A 377 15.38 10.75 -13.79
CA GLN A 377 15.61 9.37 -13.33
C GLN A 377 14.31 8.72 -12.85
N SER A 378 13.50 9.41 -12.04
CA SER A 378 12.18 8.94 -11.60
C SER A 378 11.24 8.68 -12.79
N ALA A 379 11.27 9.52 -13.82
CA ALA A 379 10.48 9.31 -15.04
C ALA A 379 10.92 8.05 -15.80
N LYS A 380 12.23 7.78 -15.86
CA LYS A 380 12.76 6.52 -16.42
C LYS A 380 12.30 5.30 -15.63
N GLU A 381 12.39 5.35 -14.30
CA GLU A 381 11.96 4.23 -13.46
C GLU A 381 10.45 4.00 -13.55
N LEU A 382 9.65 5.06 -13.58
CA LEU A 382 8.19 4.95 -13.79
C LEU A 382 7.85 4.34 -15.15
N ARG A 383 8.59 4.72 -16.20
CA ARG A 383 8.42 4.11 -17.52
C ARG A 383 8.77 2.62 -17.50
N SER A 384 9.87 2.24 -16.85
CA SER A 384 10.25 0.84 -16.68
C SER A 384 9.24 0.05 -15.85
N ALA A 385 8.67 0.66 -14.80
CA ALA A 385 7.61 0.05 -14.01
C ALA A 385 6.32 -0.14 -14.84
N SER A 386 5.99 0.82 -15.70
CA SER A 386 4.88 0.71 -16.66
C SER A 386 5.09 -0.44 -17.65
N ASP A 387 6.30 -0.57 -18.21
CA ASP A 387 6.64 -1.68 -19.11
C ASP A 387 6.51 -3.04 -18.39
N ASN A 388 7.01 -3.14 -17.16
CA ASN A 388 6.87 -4.35 -16.34
C ASN A 388 5.40 -4.67 -16.02
N MET A 389 4.57 -3.66 -15.74
CA MET A 389 3.13 -3.84 -15.54
C MET A 389 2.44 -4.33 -16.81
N GLN A 390 2.85 -3.87 -17.99
CA GLN A 390 2.32 -4.35 -19.26
C GLN A 390 2.67 -5.82 -19.50
N VAL A 391 3.92 -6.22 -19.21
CA VAL A 391 4.35 -7.63 -19.27
C VAL A 391 3.58 -8.49 -18.26
N PHE A 392 3.43 -8.00 -17.02
CA PHE A 392 2.64 -8.69 -15.99
C PHE A 392 1.18 -8.88 -16.42
N GLY A 393 0.55 -7.85 -17.00
CA GLY A 393 -0.80 -7.95 -17.57
C GLY A 393 -0.90 -8.99 -18.69
N SER A 394 0.14 -9.12 -19.52
CA SER A 394 0.22 -10.17 -20.54
C SER A 394 0.29 -11.57 -19.91
N HIS A 395 1.12 -11.76 -18.88
CA HIS A 395 1.21 -13.05 -18.18
C HIS A 395 -0.09 -13.44 -17.45
N ILE A 396 -0.81 -12.48 -16.87
CA ILE A 396 -2.14 -12.75 -16.30
C ILE A 396 -3.10 -13.22 -17.39
N ARG A 397 -3.11 -12.57 -18.55
CA ARG A 397 -3.97 -12.96 -19.67
C ARG A 397 -3.63 -14.35 -20.18
N GLU A 398 -2.34 -14.67 -20.32
CA GLU A 398 -1.87 -15.98 -20.73
C GLU A 398 -2.22 -17.07 -19.71
N ALA A 399 -1.99 -16.82 -18.41
CA ALA A 399 -2.38 -17.73 -17.34
C ALA A 399 -3.90 -17.95 -17.31
N GLY A 400 -4.70 -16.90 -17.55
CA GLY A 400 -6.15 -17.00 -17.69
C GLY A 400 -6.58 -17.87 -18.87
N ASN A 401 -5.94 -17.71 -20.03
CA ASN A 401 -6.20 -18.56 -21.20
C ASN A 401 -5.81 -20.02 -20.95
N ASN A 402 -4.64 -20.27 -20.35
CA ASN A 402 -4.19 -21.63 -20.02
C ASN A 402 -5.11 -22.29 -19.00
N LEU A 403 -5.56 -21.56 -17.97
CA LEU A 403 -6.51 -22.07 -16.99
C LEU A 403 -7.85 -22.40 -17.67
N SER A 404 -8.36 -21.52 -18.53
CA SER A 404 -9.59 -21.76 -19.29
C SER A 404 -9.47 -23.03 -20.16
N GLY A 405 -8.35 -23.22 -20.85
CA GLY A 405 -8.08 -24.43 -21.62
C GLY A 405 -7.99 -25.70 -20.76
N ALA A 406 -7.32 -25.63 -19.61
CA ALA A 406 -7.22 -26.75 -18.67
C ALA A 406 -8.58 -27.13 -18.07
N VAL A 407 -9.41 -26.12 -17.74
CA VAL A 407 -10.79 -26.37 -17.28
C VAL A 407 -11.60 -27.01 -18.40
N GLN A 408 -11.52 -26.51 -19.63
CA GLN A 408 -12.24 -27.11 -20.76
C GLN A 408 -11.85 -28.59 -20.97
N GLN A 409 -10.55 -28.92 -20.90
CA GLN A 409 -10.09 -30.30 -20.95
C GLN A 409 -10.62 -31.15 -19.80
N ALA A 410 -10.66 -30.61 -18.57
CA ALA A 410 -11.22 -31.33 -17.43
C ALA A 410 -12.72 -31.60 -17.60
N VAL A 411 -13.46 -30.65 -18.18
CA VAL A 411 -14.87 -30.81 -18.53
C VAL A 411 -15.07 -31.90 -19.58
N ASP A 412 -14.32 -31.84 -20.67
CA ASP A 412 -14.40 -32.83 -21.75
C ASP A 412 -14.03 -34.23 -21.22
N SER A 413 -12.98 -34.36 -20.41
CA SER A 413 -12.61 -35.62 -19.77
C SER A 413 -13.69 -36.13 -18.81
N THR A 414 -14.39 -35.25 -18.09
CA THR A 414 -15.49 -35.64 -17.20
C THR A 414 -16.70 -36.12 -17.98
N LYS A 415 -16.98 -35.49 -19.13
CA LYS A 415 -18.03 -35.92 -20.06
C LYS A 415 -17.73 -37.29 -20.65
N ASP A 416 -16.49 -37.52 -21.08
CA ASP A 416 -16.04 -38.82 -21.59
C ASP A 416 -16.15 -39.92 -20.51
N LEU A 417 -15.74 -39.62 -19.28
CA LEU A 417 -15.87 -40.53 -18.15
C LEU A 417 -17.34 -40.86 -17.85
N ALA A 418 -18.24 -39.87 -17.92
CA ALA A 418 -19.68 -40.08 -17.75
C ALA A 418 -20.24 -41.02 -18.85
N GLN A 419 -19.84 -40.84 -20.11
CA GLN A 419 -20.21 -41.75 -21.20
C GLN A 419 -19.65 -43.16 -20.97
N GLN A 420 -18.41 -43.28 -20.51
CA GLN A 420 -17.79 -44.57 -20.26
C GLN A 420 -18.46 -45.30 -19.09
N ASN A 421 -18.84 -44.58 -18.04
CA ASN A 421 -19.65 -45.11 -16.94
C ASN A 421 -21.03 -45.56 -17.42
N GLN A 422 -21.69 -44.82 -18.31
CA GLN A 422 -22.95 -45.24 -18.92
C GLN A 422 -22.82 -46.59 -19.64
N LEU A 423 -21.83 -46.70 -20.52
CA LEU A 423 -21.53 -47.93 -21.25
C LEU A 423 -21.20 -49.11 -20.32
N SER A 424 -20.47 -48.84 -19.23
CA SER A 424 -20.18 -49.85 -18.22
C SER A 424 -21.47 -50.31 -17.51
N SER A 425 -22.36 -49.37 -17.16
CA SER A 425 -23.67 -49.69 -16.57
C SER A 425 -24.52 -50.56 -17.49
N ASP A 426 -24.59 -50.21 -18.77
CA ASP A 426 -25.33 -50.99 -19.78
C ASP A 426 -24.75 -52.41 -19.89
N ARG A 427 -23.42 -52.55 -19.84
CA ARG A 427 -22.74 -53.84 -19.90
C ARG A 427 -22.94 -54.68 -18.63
N ILE A 428 -22.99 -54.05 -17.46
CA ILE A 428 -23.35 -54.70 -16.20
C ILE A 428 -24.79 -55.22 -16.28
N GLU A 429 -25.71 -54.43 -16.83
CA GLU A 429 -27.11 -54.85 -16.99
C GLU A 429 -27.26 -56.03 -17.94
N GLN A 430 -26.52 -56.05 -19.05
CA GLN A 430 -26.46 -57.20 -19.95
C GLN A 430 -25.89 -58.45 -19.27
N LEU A 431 -24.81 -58.31 -18.50
CA LEU A 431 -24.22 -59.42 -17.75
C LEU A 431 -25.18 -59.95 -16.67
N ARG A 432 -25.90 -59.06 -15.99
CA ARG A 432 -26.95 -59.42 -15.02
C ARG A 432 -28.05 -60.24 -15.69
N SER A 433 -28.56 -59.80 -16.84
CA SER A 433 -29.57 -60.54 -17.60
C SER A 433 -29.07 -61.92 -18.01
N LYS A 434 -27.81 -62.02 -18.47
CA LYS A 434 -27.22 -63.31 -18.87
C LYS A 434 -27.04 -64.26 -17.67
N LEU A 435 -26.63 -63.74 -16.51
CA LEU A 435 -26.58 -64.52 -15.26
C LEU A 435 -27.95 -65.06 -14.84
N LEU A 436 -29.02 -64.27 -15.02
CA LEU A 436 -30.38 -64.73 -14.75
C LEU A 436 -30.81 -65.83 -15.72
N GLU A 437 -30.46 -65.71 -17.00
CA GLU A 437 -30.71 -66.74 -18.01
C GLU A 437 -29.96 -68.04 -17.70
N ASP A 438 -28.66 -67.95 -17.39
CA ASP A 438 -27.83 -69.09 -16.99
C ASP A 438 -28.39 -69.75 -15.72
N SER A 439 -28.82 -68.97 -14.73
CA SER A 439 -29.46 -69.47 -13.52
C SER A 439 -30.75 -70.23 -13.81
N ALA A 440 -31.59 -69.73 -14.74
CA ALA A 440 -32.80 -70.43 -15.16
C ALA A 440 -32.47 -71.73 -15.91
N MET A 441 -31.40 -71.74 -16.71
CA MET A 441 -30.93 -72.95 -17.38
C MET A 441 -30.43 -74.01 -16.37
N PHE A 442 -29.69 -73.59 -15.33
CA PHE A 442 -29.28 -74.49 -14.25
C PHE A 442 -30.47 -75.08 -13.50
N ASP A 443 -31.51 -74.29 -13.24
CA ASP A 443 -32.76 -74.79 -12.63
C ASP A 443 -33.44 -75.84 -13.52
N ALA A 444 -33.53 -75.59 -14.84
CA ALA A 444 -34.07 -76.55 -15.79
C ALA A 444 -33.25 -77.85 -15.87
N ILE A 445 -31.92 -77.76 -15.78
CA ILE A 445 -31.03 -78.93 -15.71
C ILE A 445 -31.27 -79.70 -14.41
N ALA A 446 -31.38 -79.01 -13.27
CA ALA A 446 -31.65 -79.64 -11.99
C ALA A 446 -32.99 -80.40 -12.00
N GLN A 447 -34.05 -79.79 -12.53
CA GLN A 447 -35.35 -80.45 -12.71
C GLN A 447 -35.28 -81.66 -13.65
N THR A 448 -34.47 -81.58 -14.71
CA THR A 448 -34.27 -82.70 -15.65
C THR A 448 -33.49 -83.84 -15.00
N LEU A 449 -32.47 -83.53 -14.20
CA LEU A 449 -31.73 -84.50 -13.41
C LEU A 449 -32.65 -85.20 -12.40
N GLU A 450 -33.47 -84.44 -11.69
CA GLU A 450 -34.46 -84.96 -10.73
C GLU A 450 -35.45 -85.90 -11.42
N ARG A 451 -36.00 -85.51 -12.58
CA ARG A 451 -36.87 -86.38 -13.39
C ARG A 451 -36.15 -87.64 -13.87
N THR A 452 -34.88 -87.53 -14.24
CA THR A 452 -34.07 -88.68 -14.65
C THR A 452 -33.83 -89.65 -13.50
N ILE A 453 -33.57 -89.13 -12.30
CA ILE A 453 -33.43 -89.93 -11.08
C ILE A 453 -34.75 -90.65 -10.75
N GLN A 454 -35.88 -89.94 -10.80
CA GLN A 454 -37.21 -90.54 -10.58
C GLN A 454 -37.53 -91.62 -11.62
N ASN A 455 -37.22 -91.38 -12.89
CA ASN A 455 -37.41 -92.36 -13.97
C ASN A 455 -36.50 -93.59 -13.78
N ALA A 456 -35.24 -93.39 -13.37
CA ALA A 456 -34.32 -94.46 -13.07
C ALA A 456 -34.83 -95.30 -11.88
N GLU A 457 -35.29 -94.66 -10.81
CA GLU A 457 -35.91 -95.33 -9.65
C GLU A 457 -37.13 -96.18 -10.08
N SER A 458 -38.02 -95.60 -10.88
CA SER A 458 -39.16 -96.32 -11.45
C SER A 458 -38.73 -97.52 -12.29
N THR A 459 -37.75 -97.34 -13.18
CA THR A 459 -37.21 -98.41 -14.02
C THR A 459 -36.57 -99.51 -13.19
N PHE A 460 -35.78 -99.18 -12.17
CA PHE A 460 -35.20 -100.17 -11.26
C PHE A 460 -36.26 -100.92 -10.47
N ASN A 461 -37.34 -100.25 -10.04
CA ASN A 461 -38.47 -100.90 -9.39
C ASN A 461 -39.22 -101.85 -10.34
N SER A 462 -39.48 -101.44 -11.57
CA SER A 462 -40.07 -102.31 -12.60
C SER A 462 -39.17 -103.50 -12.93
N LEU A 463 -37.85 -103.31 -13.06
CA LEU A 463 -36.90 -104.39 -13.28
C LEU A 463 -36.88 -105.35 -12.10
N LYS A 464 -36.87 -104.85 -10.87
CA LYS A 464 -36.96 -105.66 -9.65
C LYS A 464 -38.26 -106.48 -9.61
N GLN A 465 -39.38 -105.88 -10.01
CA GLN A 465 -40.67 -106.57 -10.08
C GLN A 465 -40.67 -107.64 -11.18
N SER A 466 -40.21 -107.32 -12.39
CA SER A 466 -40.08 -108.28 -13.48
C SER A 466 -39.12 -109.42 -13.15
N GLN A 467 -38.01 -109.14 -12.48
CA GLN A 467 -37.08 -110.17 -11.99
C GLN A 467 -37.76 -111.08 -10.95
N LYS A 468 -38.57 -110.50 -10.05
CA LYS A 468 -39.33 -111.28 -9.06
C LYS A 468 -40.36 -112.19 -9.73
N GLU A 469 -41.07 -111.68 -10.72
CA GLU A 469 -42.04 -112.44 -11.53
C GLU A 469 -41.36 -113.57 -12.29
N PHE A 470 -40.25 -113.28 -12.99
CA PHE A 470 -39.47 -114.28 -13.70
C PHE A 470 -38.94 -115.39 -12.78
N LEU A 471 -38.40 -115.04 -11.60
CA LEU A 471 -37.95 -116.03 -10.62
C LEU A 471 -39.12 -116.87 -10.06
N GLN A 472 -40.29 -116.26 -9.89
CA GLN A 472 -41.50 -116.97 -9.46
C GLN A 472 -41.99 -117.93 -10.55
N GLU A 473 -42.01 -117.50 -11.81
CA GLU A 473 -42.39 -118.33 -12.96
C GLU A 473 -41.40 -119.49 -13.15
N GLN A 474 -40.09 -119.22 -13.05
CA GLN A 474 -39.06 -120.27 -13.08
C GLN A 474 -39.27 -121.30 -11.95
N LYS A 475 -39.64 -120.85 -10.75
CA LYS A 475 -39.95 -121.75 -9.63
C LYS A 475 -41.18 -122.62 -9.93
N ILE A 476 -42.22 -122.05 -10.54
CA ILE A 476 -43.42 -122.78 -10.97
C ILE A 476 -43.02 -123.82 -12.03
N SER A 477 -42.34 -123.43 -13.10
CA SER A 477 -41.90 -124.35 -14.15
C SER A 477 -41.00 -125.48 -13.64
N LEU A 478 -40.11 -125.21 -12.68
CA LEU A 478 -39.30 -126.25 -12.03
C LEU A 478 -40.15 -127.21 -11.19
N THR A 479 -41.21 -126.71 -10.54
CA THR A 479 -42.17 -127.53 -9.79
C THR A 479 -42.96 -128.42 -10.76
N ASP A 480 -43.49 -127.85 -11.84
CA ASP A 480 -44.23 -128.57 -12.88
C ASP A 480 -43.35 -129.64 -13.55
N LEU A 481 -42.08 -129.31 -13.83
CA LEU A 481 -41.11 -130.27 -14.36
C LEU A 481 -40.87 -131.41 -13.36
N SER A 482 -40.69 -131.10 -12.08
CA SER A 482 -40.51 -132.12 -11.03
C SER A 482 -41.74 -133.02 -10.92
N GLU A 483 -42.95 -132.48 -11.03
CA GLU A 483 -44.21 -133.24 -11.00
C GLU A 483 -44.36 -134.10 -12.26
N SER A 484 -44.07 -133.54 -13.44
CA SER A 484 -44.07 -134.28 -14.71
C SER A 484 -43.07 -135.44 -14.70
N VAL A 485 -41.85 -135.23 -14.23
CA VAL A 485 -40.84 -136.29 -14.08
C VAL A 485 -41.33 -137.36 -13.10
N ARG A 486 -41.93 -136.97 -11.98
CA ARG A 486 -42.51 -137.92 -11.02
C ARG A 486 -43.63 -138.75 -11.64
N ASN A 487 -44.51 -138.14 -12.43
CA ASN A 487 -45.59 -138.82 -13.13
C ASN A 487 -45.05 -139.78 -14.20
N HIS A 488 -44.08 -139.35 -15.01
CA HIS A 488 -43.44 -140.23 -16.01
C HIS A 488 -42.72 -141.41 -15.34
N VAL A 489 -42.07 -141.22 -14.20
CA VAL A 489 -41.44 -142.32 -13.45
C VAL A 489 -42.50 -143.29 -12.90
N ALA A 490 -43.62 -142.78 -12.38
CA ALA A 490 -44.72 -143.62 -11.92
C ALA A 490 -45.36 -144.41 -13.08
N GLU A 491 -45.56 -143.76 -14.23
CA GLU A 491 -46.10 -144.39 -15.43
C GLU A 491 -45.15 -145.44 -16.00
N LEU A 492 -43.85 -145.13 -16.07
CA LEU A 492 -42.81 -146.09 -16.48
C LEU A 492 -42.77 -147.31 -15.54
N THR A 493 -42.90 -147.08 -14.22
CA THR A 493 -42.95 -148.16 -13.23
C THR A 493 -44.19 -149.03 -13.43
N SER A 494 -45.35 -148.42 -13.71
CA SER A 494 -46.58 -149.14 -14.03
C SER A 494 -46.42 -149.98 -15.30
N GLN A 495 -45.91 -149.38 -16.39
CA GLN A 495 -45.65 -150.09 -17.65
C GLN A 495 -44.65 -151.23 -17.46
N MET A 496 -43.55 -151.02 -16.72
CA MET A 496 -42.60 -152.09 -16.36
C MET A 496 -43.26 -153.22 -15.59
N THR A 497 -44.17 -152.90 -14.66
CA THR A 497 -44.91 -153.90 -13.87
C THR A 497 -45.82 -154.73 -14.79
N THR A 498 -46.58 -154.08 -15.67
CA THR A 498 -47.42 -154.77 -16.65
C THR A 498 -46.59 -155.65 -17.59
N LEU A 499 -45.44 -155.16 -18.07
CA LEU A 499 -44.57 -155.91 -18.97
C LEU A 499 -43.96 -157.15 -18.29
N LEU A 500 -43.61 -157.04 -17.01
CA LEU A 500 -43.14 -158.16 -16.19
C LEU A 500 -44.26 -159.18 -15.91
N GLU A 501 -45.48 -158.70 -15.67
CA GLU A 501 -46.66 -159.54 -15.46
C GLU A 501 -47.07 -160.29 -16.74
N ASP A 502 -47.08 -159.61 -17.88
CA ASP A 502 -47.31 -160.22 -19.20
C ASP A 502 -46.21 -161.25 -19.52
N TYR A 503 -44.94 -160.91 -19.27
CA TYR A 503 -43.83 -161.85 -19.45
C TYR A 503 -43.98 -163.08 -18.56
N ALA A 504 -44.30 -162.92 -17.27
CA ALA A 504 -44.50 -164.02 -16.34
C ALA A 504 -45.70 -164.90 -16.76
N THR A 505 -46.79 -164.29 -17.23
CA THR A 505 -47.98 -164.99 -17.71
C THR A 505 -47.65 -165.79 -18.97
N GLN A 506 -46.93 -165.20 -19.92
CA GLN A 506 -46.55 -165.85 -21.17
C GLN A 506 -45.53 -166.97 -20.95
N ALA A 507 -44.55 -166.77 -20.07
CA ALA A 507 -43.58 -167.80 -19.67
C ALA A 507 -44.26 -168.98 -18.95
N ASN A 508 -45.21 -168.72 -18.05
CA ASN A 508 -45.99 -169.78 -17.40
C ASN A 508 -46.89 -170.52 -18.39
N ALA A 509 -47.57 -169.80 -19.29
CA ALA A 509 -48.40 -170.42 -20.34
C ALA A 509 -47.57 -171.31 -21.28
N GLN A 510 -46.37 -170.87 -21.69
CA GLN A 510 -45.45 -171.68 -22.48
C GLN A 510 -44.95 -172.90 -21.70
N THR A 511 -44.59 -172.75 -20.43
CA THR A 511 -44.16 -173.87 -19.58
C THR A 511 -45.28 -174.91 -19.42
N LEU A 512 -46.51 -174.46 -19.21
CA LEU A 512 -47.69 -175.33 -19.08
C LEU A 512 -48.02 -176.05 -20.40
N ASN A 513 -47.89 -175.36 -21.54
CA ASN A 513 -48.02 -175.97 -22.86
C ASN A 513 -46.93 -177.04 -23.09
N HIS A 514 -45.68 -176.74 -22.75
CA HIS A 514 -44.57 -177.70 -22.83
C HIS A 514 -44.82 -178.94 -21.95
N LEU A 515 -45.30 -178.77 -20.72
CA LEU A 515 -45.65 -179.88 -19.83
C LEU A 515 -46.81 -180.73 -20.41
N ASN A 516 -47.80 -180.11 -21.03
CA ASN A 516 -48.90 -180.82 -21.70
C ASN A 516 -48.42 -181.63 -22.91
N ILE A 517 -47.57 -181.04 -23.77
CA ILE A 517 -46.96 -181.75 -24.91
C ILE A 517 -46.10 -182.92 -24.42
N TRP A 518 -45.35 -182.72 -23.34
CA TRP A 518 -44.55 -183.78 -22.72
C TRP A 518 -45.41 -184.92 -22.15
N ALA A 519 -46.50 -184.60 -21.44
CA ALA A 519 -47.45 -185.58 -20.92
C ALA A 519 -48.13 -186.38 -22.05
N ASN A 520 -48.57 -185.70 -23.12
CA ASN A 520 -49.16 -186.36 -24.28
C ASN A 520 -48.16 -187.27 -25.01
N SER A 521 -46.93 -186.80 -25.22
CA SER A 521 -45.88 -187.60 -25.87
C SER A 521 -45.51 -188.83 -25.03
N THR A 522 -45.46 -188.70 -23.71
CA THR A 522 -45.20 -189.81 -22.78
C THR A 522 -46.35 -190.82 -22.78
N SER A 523 -47.60 -190.35 -22.82
CA SER A 523 -48.80 -191.20 -22.92
C SER A 523 -48.85 -191.96 -24.26
N GLN A 524 -48.59 -191.27 -25.37
CA GLN A 524 -48.50 -191.90 -26.70
C GLN A 524 -47.39 -192.94 -26.77
N TYR A 525 -46.21 -192.64 -26.21
CA TYR A 525 -45.10 -193.58 -26.14
C TYR A 525 -45.48 -194.86 -25.36
N SER A 526 -46.08 -194.71 -24.17
CA SER A 526 -46.59 -195.86 -23.39
C SER A 526 -47.65 -196.67 -24.14
N THR A 527 -48.54 -196.02 -24.88
CA THR A 527 -49.60 -196.69 -25.66
C THR A 527 -49.00 -197.49 -26.82
N GLN A 528 -48.04 -196.91 -27.55
CA GLN A 528 -47.32 -197.57 -28.62
C GLN A 528 -46.51 -198.77 -28.10
N MET A 529 -45.88 -198.62 -26.93
CA MET A 529 -45.10 -199.69 -26.30
C MET A 529 -46.00 -200.86 -25.88
N ASN A 530 -47.18 -200.58 -25.31
CA ASN A 530 -48.17 -201.61 -24.96
C ASN A 530 -48.73 -202.35 -26.19
N SER A 531 -49.00 -201.62 -27.29
CA SER A 531 -49.38 -202.23 -28.56
C SER A 531 -48.29 -203.14 -29.12
N THR A 532 -47.02 -202.75 -28.99
CA THR A 532 -45.87 -203.53 -29.47
C THR A 532 -45.65 -204.79 -28.63
N VAL A 533 -45.85 -204.72 -27.31
CA VAL A 533 -45.81 -205.88 -26.40
C VAL A 533 -46.96 -206.85 -26.68
N ASN A 534 -48.17 -206.36 -26.95
CA ASN A 534 -49.31 -207.21 -27.32
C ASN A 534 -49.14 -207.85 -28.71
N ALA A 535 -48.53 -207.13 -29.66
CA ALA A 535 -48.19 -207.70 -30.97
C ALA A 535 -47.10 -208.78 -30.85
N LEU A 536 -46.11 -208.60 -29.95
CA LEU A 536 -45.13 -209.64 -29.64
C LEU A 536 -45.77 -210.85 -28.95
N ALA A 537 -46.72 -210.66 -28.03
CA ALA A 537 -47.47 -211.75 -27.41
C ALA A 537 -48.26 -212.57 -28.44
N SER A 538 -48.88 -211.92 -29.42
CA SER A 538 -49.62 -212.60 -30.50
C SER A 538 -48.70 -213.39 -31.45
N VAL A 539 -47.45 -212.95 -31.67
CA VAL A 539 -46.45 -213.68 -32.46
C VAL A 539 -45.89 -214.88 -31.68
N VAL A 540 -45.81 -214.80 -30.35
CA VAL A 540 -45.40 -215.93 -29.49
C VAL A 540 -46.46 -217.04 -29.48
N ASP A 541 -47.76 -216.69 -29.42
CA ASP A 541 -48.84 -217.69 -29.50
C ASP A 541 -48.91 -218.39 -30.88
N GLU A 542 -48.64 -217.66 -31.97
CA GLU A 542 -48.64 -218.23 -33.33
C GLU A 542 -47.45 -219.19 -33.57
N ILE A 543 -46.33 -219.00 -32.85
CA ILE A 543 -45.19 -219.95 -32.83
C ILE A 543 -45.54 -221.21 -32.04
N GLN A 544 -46.32 -221.10 -30.96
CA GLN A 544 -46.69 -222.25 -30.13
C GLN A 544 -47.66 -223.21 -30.84
N GLY A 545 -48.48 -222.70 -31.78
CA GLY A 545 -49.31 -223.50 -32.68
C GLY A 545 -48.56 -224.34 -33.72
N LYS A 546 -47.23 -224.21 -33.83
CA LYS A 546 -46.39 -225.02 -34.73
C LYS A 546 -45.53 -226.08 -34.03
N MET A 547 -45.69 -226.29 -32.71
CA MET A 547 -45.02 -227.36 -31.97
C MET A 547 -45.90 -228.01 -30.89
N SER A 548 -47.05 -228.58 -31.26
CA SER A 548 -47.63 -229.84 -30.71
C SER A 548 -48.99 -230.13 -31.32
#